data_AF-A0A9Q1C985-F1
#
_entry.id   AF-A0A9Q1C985-F1
#
_cell.length_a   1.000
_cell.length_b   1.000
_cell.length_c   1.000
_cell.angle_alpha   90.00
_cell.angle_beta   90.00
_cell.angle_gamma   90.00
#
_symmetry.space_group_name_H-M   'P 1'
#
loop_
_entity.id
_entity.type
_entity.pdbx_description
1 polymer ?
#
loop_
_entity_poly.entity_id
_entity_poly.type
_entity_poly.pdbx_seq_one_letter_code
_entity_poly.pdbx_strand_id
1 'polypeptide(L)'
;MTNIVDKFDEDDIALAARGFNNVQELFLGKNVRVIILPFTRTTKSTSQLTEEEDAKTKTVANARIHVERAICRLKAFKIMQGPIPLTMIDL
;
A
#
# COMPACT_ATOMS: atom_id res chain seq x y z
N MET A 1 2.01 21.01 -7.54
CA MET A 1 1.98 19.53 -7.43
C MET A 1 2.75 19.16 -6.19
N THR A 2 2.10 18.65 -5.16
CA THR A 2 2.75 18.23 -3.91
C THR A 2 3.53 16.94 -4.17
N ASN A 3 4.78 16.86 -3.70
CA ASN A 3 5.57 15.65 -3.82
C ASN A 3 4.92 14.58 -2.92
N ILE A 4 4.94 13.32 -3.33
CA ILE A 4 4.35 12.24 -2.53
C ILE A 4 5.03 12.10 -1.17
N VAL A 5 6.33 12.44 -1.10
CA VAL A 5 7.14 12.46 0.12
C VAL A 5 6.60 13.46 1.14
N ASP A 6 5.98 14.56 0.70
CA ASP A 6 5.42 15.59 1.59
C ASP A 6 4.22 15.09 2.40
N LYS A 7 3.60 13.97 1.97
CA LYS A 7 2.43 13.38 2.63
C LYS A 7 2.76 12.42 3.77
N PHE A 8 4.04 12.12 3.96
CA PHE A 8 4.50 11.24 5.03
C PHE A 8 5.09 12.08 6.16
N ASP A 9 4.78 11.68 7.38
CA ASP A 9 5.38 12.20 8.60
C ASP A 9 6.61 11.37 8.99
N GLU A 10 7.39 11.86 9.94
CA GLU A 10 8.53 11.11 10.48
C GLU A 10 8.05 9.79 11.09
N ASP A 11 8.85 8.72 10.92
CA ASP A 11 8.59 7.35 11.38
C ASP A 11 7.41 6.61 10.73
N ASP A 12 6.78 7.20 9.72
CA ASP A 12 5.76 6.52 8.92
C ASP A 12 6.29 5.27 8.21
N ILE A 13 5.35 4.40 7.84
CA ILE A 13 5.61 3.21 7.04
C ILE A 13 5.00 3.38 5.65
N ALA A 14 5.84 3.38 4.63
CA ALA A 14 5.43 3.38 3.24
C ALA A 14 5.35 1.94 2.70
N LEU A 15 4.17 1.52 2.25
CA LEU A 15 3.99 0.25 1.54
C LEU A 15 4.20 0.44 0.05
N ALA A 16 5.23 -0.19 -0.51
CA ALA A 16 5.54 -0.12 -1.93
C ALA A 16 5.13 -1.42 -2.66
N ALA A 17 4.53 -1.25 -3.85
CA ALA A 17 4.18 -2.38 -4.70
C ALA A 17 5.42 -2.96 -5.39
N ARG A 18 5.25 -4.16 -5.97
CA ARG A 18 6.30 -4.81 -6.76
C ARG A 18 6.74 -3.92 -7.93
N GLY A 19 8.04 -3.86 -8.18
CA GLY A 19 8.65 -3.13 -9.30
C GLY A 19 9.08 -1.71 -8.97
N PHE A 20 8.73 -1.22 -7.78
CA PHE A 20 9.28 0.02 -7.26
C PHE A 20 10.62 -0.26 -6.56
N ASN A 21 11.68 -0.40 -7.36
CA ASN A 21 13.04 -0.55 -6.85
C ASN A 21 13.57 0.80 -6.35
N ASN A 22 14.47 0.78 -5.37
CA ASN A 22 15.16 1.97 -4.83
C ASN A 22 14.26 3.05 -4.20
N VAL A 23 13.02 2.71 -3.80
CA VAL A 23 12.08 3.70 -3.20
C VAL A 23 12.56 4.24 -1.86
N GLN A 24 13.33 3.46 -1.11
CA GLN A 24 13.87 3.91 0.18
C GLN A 24 14.68 5.21 0.03
N GLU A 25 15.31 5.44 -1.13
CA GLU A 25 16.09 6.66 -1.41
C GLU A 25 15.22 7.93 -1.42
N LEU A 26 13.95 7.83 -1.85
CA LEU A 26 13.00 8.96 -1.84
C LEU A 26 12.67 9.44 -0.42
N PHE A 27 12.93 8.61 0.59
CA PHE A 27 12.51 8.82 1.97
C PHE A 27 13.67 9.02 2.95
N LEU A 28 14.91 9.06 2.47
CA LEU A 28 16.13 9.22 3.28
C LEU A 28 16.07 10.43 4.24
N GLY A 29 15.45 11.53 3.81
CA GLY A 29 15.35 12.77 4.61
C GLY A 29 14.24 12.80 5.66
N LYS A 30 13.37 11.78 5.74
CA LYS A 30 12.18 11.77 6.63
C LYS A 30 12.10 10.57 7.58
N ASN A 31 13.14 9.74 7.63
CA ASN A 31 13.15 8.50 8.43
C ASN A 31 11.96 7.55 8.18
N VAL A 32 11.33 7.62 6.99
CA VAL A 32 10.19 6.77 6.64
C VAL A 32 10.71 5.38 6.23
N ARG A 33 10.12 4.33 6.80
CA ARG A 33 10.46 2.95 6.44
C ARG A 33 9.64 2.48 5.26
N VAL A 34 10.30 2.05 4.19
CA VAL A 34 9.63 1.42 3.06
C VAL A 34 9.58 -0.09 3.26
N ILE A 35 8.37 -0.64 3.30
CA ILE A 35 8.13 -2.08 3.27
C ILE A 35 7.68 -2.45 1.86
N ILE A 36 8.54 -3.22 1.17
CA ILE A 36 8.21 -3.84 -0.11
C ILE A 36 7.66 -5.23 0.19
N LEU A 37 6.51 -5.57 -0.38
CA LEU A 37 5.92 -6.90 -0.13
C LEU A 37 6.90 -8.01 -0.54
N PRO A 38 7.15 -9.00 0.34
CA PRO A 38 8.09 -10.06 0.06
C PRO A 38 7.62 -10.89 -1.13
N PHE A 39 8.60 -11.33 -1.92
CA PHE A 39 8.39 -12.26 -3.02
C PHE A 39 8.08 -13.64 -2.47
N THR A 40 7.07 -14.33 -3.01
CA THR A 40 7.04 -15.79 -2.95
C THR A 40 8.25 -16.27 -3.73
N ARG A 41 9.33 -16.72 -3.06
CA ARG A 41 10.56 -17.24 -3.71
C ARG A 41 10.18 -18.24 -4.81
N THR A 42 10.26 -17.82 -6.07
CA THR A 42 10.13 -18.71 -7.24
C THR A 42 11.44 -19.43 -7.58
N THR A 43 12.52 -19.20 -6.83
CA THR A 43 13.82 -19.84 -7.06
C THR A 43 13.94 -21.12 -6.25
N LYS A 44 13.80 -22.25 -6.94
CA LYS A 44 14.08 -23.63 -6.52
C LYS A 44 15.33 -23.72 -5.62
N SER A 45 15.15 -23.92 -4.30
CA SER A 45 16.09 -24.63 -3.39
C SER A 45 15.89 -24.37 -1.88
N THR A 46 14.97 -23.50 -1.44
CA THR A 46 14.64 -23.39 0.01
C THR A 46 13.17 -23.05 0.17
N SER A 47 12.37 -24.07 0.49
CA SER A 47 10.95 -24.15 0.15
C SER A 47 9.99 -23.60 1.20
N GLN A 48 10.46 -22.98 2.29
CA GLN A 48 9.57 -22.54 3.38
C GLN A 48 10.06 -21.20 3.96
N LEU A 49 9.11 -20.28 4.17
CA LEU A 49 9.32 -19.10 5.00
C LEU A 49 9.53 -19.56 6.44
N THR A 50 10.40 -18.88 7.18
CA THR A 50 10.44 -19.05 8.63
C THR A 50 9.15 -18.53 9.27
N GLU A 51 8.81 -19.01 10.47
CA GLU A 51 7.61 -18.58 11.18
C GLU A 51 7.56 -17.06 11.37
N GLU A 52 8.71 -16.44 11.63
CA GLU A 52 8.83 -14.99 11.78
C GLU A 52 8.57 -14.23 10.47
N GLU A 53 9.10 -14.72 9.35
CA GLU A 53 8.89 -14.12 8.04
C GLU A 53 7.43 -14.27 7.59
N ASP A 54 6.81 -15.42 7.87
CA ASP A 54 5.40 -15.65 7.58
C ASP A 54 4.50 -14.73 8.41
N ALA A 55 4.77 -14.59 9.72
CA ALA A 55 4.03 -13.67 10.59
C ALA A 55 4.15 -12.21 10.11
N LYS A 56 5.37 -11.75 9.80
CA LYS A 56 5.60 -10.39 9.25
C LYS A 56 4.87 -10.18 7.93
N THR A 57 4.92 -11.17 7.04
CA THR A 57 4.25 -11.13 5.74
C THR A 57 2.73 -11.06 5.90
N LYS A 58 2.15 -11.87 6.78
CA LYS A 58 0.72 -11.87 7.09
C LYS A 58 0.24 -10.52 7.61
N THR A 59 0.98 -9.89 8.52
CA THR A 59 0.64 -8.56 9.05
C THR A 59 0.61 -7.52 7.92
N VAL A 60 1.62 -7.49 7.06
CA VAL A 60 1.70 -6.56 5.93
C VAL A 60 0.60 -6.84 4.90
N ALA A 61 0.33 -8.11 4.59
CA ALA A 61 -0.71 -8.52 3.65
C ALA A 61 -2.11 -8.13 4.15
N ASN A 62 -2.39 -8.29 5.45
CA ASN A 62 -3.65 -7.87 6.04
C ASN A 62 -3.89 -6.36 5.86
N ALA A 63 -2.89 -5.53 6.17
CA ALA A 63 -2.97 -4.09 5.95
C ALA A 63 -3.25 -3.75 4.47
N ARG A 64 -2.55 -4.44 3.54
CA ARG A 64 -2.71 -4.25 2.09
C ARG A 64 -4.13 -4.53 1.60
N ILE A 65 -4.79 -5.56 2.11
CA ILE A 65 -6.16 -5.91 1.72
C ILE A 65 -7.12 -4.74 1.97
N HIS A 66 -6.97 -4.03 3.08
CA HIS A 66 -7.82 -2.87 3.39
C HIS A 66 -7.59 -1.72 2.41
N VAL A 67 -6.32 -1.43 2.09
CA VAL A 67 -5.96 -0.39 1.11
C VAL A 67 -6.51 -0.72 -0.28
N GLU A 68 -6.34 -1.95 -0.74
CA GLU A 68 -6.86 -2.38 -2.05
C GLU A 68 -8.39 -2.33 -2.12
N ARG A 69 -9.08 -2.72 -1.05
CA ARG A 69 -10.54 -2.61 -0.97
C ARG A 69 -10.98 -1.15 -1.07
N ALA A 70 -10.31 -0.22 -0.39
CA ALA A 70 -10.62 1.20 -0.48
C ALA A 70 -10.42 1.74 -1.90
N ILE A 71 -9.28 1.42 -2.53
CA ILE A 71 -8.99 1.81 -3.93
C ILE A 71 -10.04 1.22 -4.88
N CYS A 72 -10.42 -0.05 -4.70
CA CYS A 72 -11.44 -0.70 -5.51
C CYS A 72 -12.79 0.01 -5.40
N ARG A 73 -13.24 0.35 -4.18
CA ARG A 73 -14.48 1.11 -3.97
C ARG A 73 -14.43 2.47 -4.68
N LEU A 74 -13.32 3.19 -4.55
CA LEU A 74 -13.13 4.50 -5.22
C LEU A 74 -13.23 4.37 -6.74
N LYS A 75 -12.64 3.32 -7.32
CA LYS A 75 -12.69 3.06 -8.77
C LYS A 75 -14.06 2.60 -9.25
N ALA A 76 -14.74 1.76 -8.46
CA ALA A 76 -16.02 1.15 -8.85
C ALA A 76 -17.19 2.14 -8.77
N PHE A 77 -17.29 2.87 -7.67
CA PHE A 77 -18.50 3.66 -7.40
C PHE A 77 -18.48 5.04 -8.08
N LYS A 78 -17.31 5.62 -8.37
CA LYS A 78 -17.15 6.92 -9.05
C LYS A 78 -18.02 8.07 -8.49
N ILE A 79 -18.59 7.93 -7.28
CA ILE A 79 -19.57 8.86 -6.70
C ILE A 79 -19.00 10.29 -6.59
N MET A 80 -17.68 10.41 -6.42
CA MET A 80 -16.96 11.68 -6.27
C MET A 80 -16.31 12.18 -7.56
N GLN A 81 -16.61 11.59 -8.72
CA GLN A 81 -16.03 12.02 -10.01
C GLN A 81 -16.80 13.17 -10.69
N GLY A 82 -17.97 13.54 -10.18
CA GLY A 82 -18.79 14.60 -10.74
C GLY A 82 -19.85 15.11 -9.77
N PRO A 83 -20.70 16.07 -10.21
CA PRO A 83 -21.80 16.57 -9.41
C PRO A 83 -22.71 15.42 -8.97
N ILE A 84 -22.94 15.30 -7.67
CA ILE A 84 -23.83 14.28 -7.12
C ILE A 84 -25.28 14.69 -7.46
N PRO A 85 -26.05 13.87 -8.19
CA PRO A 85 -27.42 14.20 -8.52
C PRO A 85 -28.27 14.34 -7.25
N LEU A 86 -29.11 15.38 -7.18
CA LEU A 86 -30.04 15.58 -6.06
C LEU A 86 -31.03 14.41 -5.90
N THR A 87 -31.22 13.60 -6.94
CA THR A 87 -32.04 12.38 -6.92
C THR A 87 -31.43 11.23 -6.10
N MET A 88 -30.18 11.34 -5.62
CA MET A 88 -29.59 10.37 -4.68
C MET A 88 -29.94 10.66 -3.21
N ILE A 89 -30.53 11.81 -2.92
CA ILE A 89 -31.03 12.13 -1.58
C ILE A 89 -32.44 11.55 -1.46
N ASP A 90 -32.62 10.62 -0.52
CA ASP A 90 -33.94 10.26 0.02
C ASP A 90 -34.31 11.33 1.06
N LEU A 91 -35.22 12.23 0.72
CA LEU A 91 -35.82 13.24 1.60
C LEU A 91 -37.17 12.76 2.13
#